data_AF-A0ABD7BRP1-F1
#
_entry.id   AF-A0ABD7BRP1-F1
#
_cell.length_a   1.000
_cell.length_b   1.000
_cell.length_c   1.000
_cell.angle_alpha   90.00
_cell.angle_beta   90.00
_cell.angle_gamma   90.00
#
_symmetry.space_group_name_H-M   'P 1'
#
loop_
_entity.id
_entity.type
_entity.pdbx_description
1 polymer ?
#
loop_
_entity_poly.entity_id
_entity_poly.type
_entity_poly.pdbx_seq_one_letter_code
_entity_poly.pdbx_strand_id
1 'polypeptide(L)'
;MIKTTADGIRFLLEIATVVLLIIAGFNSSDLVVKLTVGVIVPVLGILFWGRFMAPMSLHRLPTIGRVITEILIFGGTSLATYLLTTHKAALIYGGIALIDTLIEHLIP
;
A
#
# COMPACT_ATOMS: atom_id res chain seq x y z
N MET A 1 -21.42 4.63 -9.71
CA MET A 1 -21.49 5.09 -8.31
C MET A 1 -20.63 4.24 -7.39
N ILE A 2 -20.86 2.92 -7.28
CA ILE A 2 -20.05 2.04 -6.40
C ILE A 2 -18.56 2.06 -6.75
N LYS A 3 -18.21 1.95 -8.04
CA LYS A 3 -16.82 1.96 -8.52
C LYS A 3 -16.08 3.26 -8.19
N THR A 4 -16.74 4.41 -8.35
CA THR A 4 -16.19 5.73 -8.03
C THR A 4 -15.89 5.89 -6.54
N THR A 5 -16.72 5.31 -5.68
CA THR A 5 -16.48 5.28 -4.23
C THR A 5 -15.32 4.35 -3.88
N ALA A 6 -15.22 3.18 -4.53
CA ALA A 6 -14.11 2.24 -4.36
C ALA A 6 -12.78 2.86 -4.80
N ASP A 7 -12.74 3.57 -5.93
CA ASP A 7 -11.56 4.30 -6.40
C ASP A 7 -11.08 5.33 -5.36
N GLY A 8 -12.02 6.03 -4.71
CA GLY A 8 -11.71 6.97 -3.63
C GLY A 8 -11.14 6.29 -2.38
N ILE A 9 -11.72 5.15 -1.97
CA ILE A 9 -11.21 4.34 -0.84
C ILE A 9 -9.80 3.84 -1.13
N ARG A 10 -9.58 3.35 -2.36
CA ARG A 10 -8.29 2.87 -2.81
C ARG A 10 -7.23 3.95 -2.81
N PHE A 11 -7.56 5.16 -3.25
CA PHE A 11 -6.66 6.30 -3.15
C PHE A 11 -6.31 6.65 -1.68
N LEU A 12 -7.28 6.60 -0.78
CA LEU A 12 -7.01 6.78 0.65
C LEU A 12 -6.12 5.67 1.22
N LEU A 13 -6.28 4.43 0.75
CA LEU A 13 -5.40 3.33 1.10
C LEU A 13 -3.97 3.56 0.59
N GLU A 14 -3.78 4.08 -0.62
CA GLU A 14 -2.46 4.43 -1.15
C GLU A 14 -1.77 5.48 -0.26
N ILE A 15 -2.48 6.54 0.14
CA ILE A 15 -1.96 7.54 1.08
C ILE A 15 -1.64 6.90 2.43
N ALA A 16 -2.56 6.11 2.98
CA ALA A 16 -2.36 5.44 4.26
C ALA A 16 -1.16 4.50 4.23
N THR A 17 -0.91 3.84 3.10
CA THR A 17 0.25 2.96 2.87
C THR A 17 1.55 3.73 3.06
N VAL A 18 1.68 4.87 2.38
CA VAL A 18 2.86 5.74 2.48
C VAL A 18 3.05 6.24 3.91
N VAL A 19 1.98 6.74 4.54
CA VAL A 19 2.02 7.26 5.92
C VAL A 19 2.43 6.18 6.92
N LEU A 20 1.85 4.98 6.80
CA LEU A 20 2.17 3.87 7.70
C LEU A 20 3.60 3.37 7.55
N LEU A 21 4.13 3.30 6.33
CA LEU A 21 5.53 2.96 6.10
C LEU A 21 6.48 4.00 6.71
N ILE A 22 6.17 5.29 6.56
CA ILE A 22 6.93 6.37 7.21
C ILE A 22 6.90 6.18 8.73
N ILE A 23 5.72 6.05 9.33
CA ILE A 23 5.58 5.85 10.79
C ILE A 23 6.33 4.60 11.25
N ALA A 24 6.16 3.47 10.56
CA ALA A 24 6.82 2.21 10.87
C ALA A 24 8.35 2.33 10.81
N GLY A 25 8.89 2.92 9.74
CA GLY A 25 10.33 3.12 9.61
C GLY A 25 10.90 4.02 10.72
N PHE A 26 10.22 5.13 11.02
CA PHE A 26 10.70 6.10 12.01
C PHE A 26 10.50 5.69 13.47
N ASN A 27 9.62 4.72 13.76
CA ASN A 27 9.47 4.11 15.08
C ASN A 27 10.66 3.21 15.48
N SER A 28 11.42 2.69 14.51
CA SER A 28 12.63 1.92 14.81
C SER A 28 13.74 2.82 15.36
N SER A 29 14.59 2.30 16.23
CA SER A 29 15.83 2.99 16.66
C SER A 29 16.97 2.85 15.64
N ASP A 30 16.91 1.85 14.77
CA ASP A 30 17.93 1.55 13.77
C ASP A 30 17.86 2.54 12.59
N LEU A 31 18.97 3.24 12.34
CA LEU A 31 19.09 4.20 11.24
C LEU A 31 18.83 3.58 9.87
N VAL A 32 19.28 2.33 9.65
CA VAL A 32 19.07 1.63 8.39
C VAL A 32 17.59 1.40 8.15
N VAL A 33 16.83 1.00 9.17
CA VAL A 33 15.37 0.81 9.08
C VAL A 33 14.67 2.15 8.81
N LYS A 34 15.08 3.23 9.48
CA LYS A 34 14.51 4.58 9.24
C LYS A 34 14.66 5.01 7.80
N LEU A 35 15.86 4.88 7.24
CA LEU A 35 16.13 5.30 5.86
C LEU A 35 15.48 4.36 4.84
N THR A 36 15.54 3.05 5.05
CA THR A 36 14.99 2.09 4.10
C THR A 36 13.47 2.07 4.13
N VAL A 37 12.86 1.68 5.26
CA VAL A 37 11.40 1.54 5.40
C VAL A 37 10.71 2.90 5.47
N GLY A 38 11.30 3.88 6.15
CA GLY A 38 10.67 5.18 6.37
C GLY A 38 10.82 6.18 5.22
N VAL A 39 11.77 5.97 4.29
CA VAL A 39 12.03 6.92 3.19
C VAL A 39 12.10 6.22 1.84
N ILE A 40 13.06 5.30 1.65
CA ILE A 40 13.34 4.71 0.34
C ILE A 40 12.14 3.90 -0.17
N VAL A 41 11.58 3.01 0.66
CA VAL A 41 10.42 2.19 0.27
C VAL A 41 9.20 3.05 -0.08
N PRO A 42 8.78 4.05 0.73
CA PRO A 42 7.71 4.97 0.36
C PRO A 42 7.93 5.69 -0.96
N VAL A 43 9.13 6.25 -1.18
CA VAL A 43 9.47 6.99 -2.41
C VAL A 43 9.39 6.05 -3.62
N LEU A 44 10.01 4.88 -3.54
CA LEU A 44 9.94 3.88 -4.60
C LEU A 44 8.50 3.40 -4.82
N GLY A 45 7.72 3.23 -3.76
CA GLY A 45 6.30 2.88 -3.83
C GLY A 45 5.50 3.90 -4.62
N ILE A 46 5.65 5.20 -4.33
CA ILE A 46 4.96 6.27 -5.06
C ILE A 46 5.35 6.28 -6.54
N LEU A 47 6.65 6.21 -6.84
CA LEU A 47 7.15 6.21 -8.22
C LEU A 47 6.65 4.97 -8.99
N PHE A 48 6.75 3.80 -8.37
CA PHE A 48 6.31 2.55 -8.96
C PHE A 48 4.80 2.56 -9.21
N TRP A 49 4.01 3.00 -8.23
CA TRP A 49 2.56 3.06 -8.34
C TRP A 49 2.11 4.03 -9.43
N GLY A 50 2.69 5.24 -9.44
CA GLY A 50 2.44 6.24 -10.48
C GLY A 50 2.76 5.73 -11.89
N ARG A 51 3.82 4.93 -12.02
CA ARG A 51 4.24 4.37 -13.32
C ARG A 51 3.47 3.14 -13.74
N PHE A 52 3.09 2.24 -12.84
CA PHE A 52 2.59 0.91 -13.21
C PHE A 52 1.15 0.65 -12.80
N MET A 53 0.62 1.35 -11.81
CA MET A 53 -0.74 1.12 -11.29
C MET A 53 -1.74 2.22 -11.69
N ALA A 54 -1.27 3.46 -11.85
CA ALA A 54 -2.14 4.61 -12.10
C ALA A 54 -3.05 4.40 -13.35
N PRO A 55 -4.34 4.81 -13.30
CA PRO A 55 -5.30 4.58 -14.39
C PRO A 55 -4.85 5.17 -15.73
N MET A 56 -4.18 6.32 -15.68
CA MET A 56 -3.70 7.06 -16.85
C MET A 56 -2.28 6.68 -17.28
N SER A 57 -1.66 5.67 -16.64
CA SER A 57 -0.32 5.25 -17.03
C SER A 57 -0.32 4.48 -18.35
N LEU A 58 0.56 4.90 -19.26
CA LEU A 58 0.86 4.17 -20.49
C LEU A 58 1.51 2.80 -20.26
N HIS A 59 2.09 2.57 -19.08
CA HIS A 59 2.83 1.34 -18.74
C HIS A 59 2.09 0.53 -17.68
N ARG A 60 0.76 0.62 -17.65
CA ARG A 60 -0.05 -0.04 -16.64
C ARG A 60 0.14 -1.56 -16.69
N LEU A 61 0.36 -2.18 -15.53
CA LEU A 61 0.53 -3.62 -15.44
C LEU A 61 -0.78 -4.37 -15.77
N PRO A 62 -0.68 -5.58 -16.35
CA PRO A 62 -1.85 -6.45 -16.50
C PRO A 62 -2.40 -6.86 -15.13
N THR A 63 -3.64 -7.32 -15.10
CA THR A 63 -4.39 -7.63 -13.86
C THR A 63 -3.59 -8.47 -12.86
N ILE A 64 -2.96 -9.57 -13.30
CA ILE A 64 -2.19 -10.44 -12.41
C ILE A 64 -0.98 -9.71 -11.79
N GLY A 65 -0.32 -8.83 -12.56
CA GLY A 65 0.79 -8.02 -12.07
C GLY A 65 0.34 -6.98 -11.05
N ARG A 66 -0.87 -6.44 -11.22
CA ARG A 66 -1.48 -5.52 -10.23
C ARG A 66 -1.77 -6.24 -8.91
N VAL A 67 -2.41 -7.41 -8.95
CA VAL A 67 -2.70 -8.20 -7.74
C VAL A 67 -1.41 -8.55 -6.98
N ILE A 68 -0.38 -9.02 -7.68
CA ILE A 68 0.91 -9.34 -7.05
C ILE A 68 1.52 -8.08 -6.41
N THR A 69 1.48 -6.95 -7.10
CA THR A 69 1.98 -5.67 -6.59
C THR A 69 1.23 -5.24 -5.33
N GLU A 70 -0.11 -5.32 -5.34
CA GLU A 70 -0.96 -4.97 -4.21
C GLU A 70 -0.66 -5.84 -3.00
N ILE A 71 -0.52 -7.15 -3.18
CA ILE A 71 -0.13 -8.08 -2.10
C ILE A 71 1.24 -7.67 -1.51
N LEU A 72 2.22 -7.35 -2.36
CA LEU A 72 3.55 -6.96 -1.90
C LEU A 72 3.53 -5.61 -1.15
N ILE A 73 2.87 -4.60 -1.71
CA ILE A 73 2.90 -3.24 -1.15
C ILE A 73 1.97 -3.14 0.06
N PHE A 74 0.71 -3.54 -0.07
CA PHE A 74 -0.25 -3.47 1.04
C PHE A 74 0.04 -4.53 2.10
N GLY A 75 0.32 -5.77 1.69
CA GLY A 75 0.72 -6.83 2.63
C GLY A 75 2.03 -6.51 3.33
N GLY A 76 3.04 -6.02 2.60
CA GLY A 76 4.31 -5.57 3.16
C GLY A 76 4.15 -4.39 4.13
N THR A 77 3.25 -3.45 3.84
CA THR A 77 2.96 -2.33 4.74
C THR A 77 2.24 -2.77 6.01
N SER A 78 1.28 -3.69 5.90
CA SER A 78 0.62 -4.30 7.06
C SER A 78 1.66 -5.02 7.93
N LEU A 79 2.54 -5.82 7.32
CA LEU A 79 3.62 -6.51 8.02
C LEU A 79 4.60 -5.55 8.69
N ALA A 80 5.08 -4.52 7.99
CA ALA A 80 5.98 -3.52 8.56
C ALA A 80 5.32 -2.79 9.75
N THR A 81 4.04 -2.43 9.63
CA THR A 81 3.28 -1.79 10.70
C THR A 81 3.10 -2.72 11.90
N TYR A 82 2.90 -4.03 11.66
CA TYR A 82 2.75 -5.02 12.72
C TYR A 82 4.02 -5.14 13.55
N LEU A 83 5.17 -5.19 12.87
CA LEU A 83 6.48 -5.39 13.46
C LEU A 83 7.04 -4.12 14.12
N LEU A 84 6.80 -2.95 13.54
CA LEU A 84 7.48 -1.71 13.91
C LEU A 84 6.59 -0.65 14.57
N THR A 85 5.26 -0.84 14.60
CA THR A 85 4.32 0.16 15.15
C THR A 85 3.34 -0.46 16.14
N THR A 86 2.20 -0.97 15.67
CA THR A 86 1.19 -1.62 16.53
C THR A 86 0.45 -2.69 15.75
N HIS A 87 0.17 -3.81 16.41
CA HIS A 87 -0.55 -4.93 15.79
C HIS A 87 -1.99 -4.54 15.42
N LYS A 88 -2.64 -3.71 16.24
CA LYS A 88 -4.00 -3.23 15.99
C LYS A 88 -4.08 -2.42 14.70
N ALA A 89 -3.17 -1.46 14.48
CA ALA A 89 -3.17 -0.67 13.25
C ALA A 89 -2.91 -1.55 12.02
N ALA A 90 -1.98 -2.50 12.13
CA ALA A 90 -1.65 -3.42 11.05
C ALA A 90 -2.84 -4.31 10.63
N LEU A 91 -3.58 -4.85 11.60
CA LEU A 91 -4.76 -5.69 11.32
C LEU A 91 -5.91 -4.89 10.72
N ILE A 92 -6.17 -3.67 11.22
CA ILE A 92 -7.20 -2.79 10.66
C ILE A 92 -6.85 -2.44 9.21
N TYR A 93 -5.65 -1.93 8.98
CA TYR A 93 -5.20 -1.55 7.64
C TYR A 93 -5.18 -2.76 6.69
N GLY A 94 -4.61 -3.89 7.12
CA GLY A 94 -4.53 -5.11 6.31
C GLY A 94 -5.91 -5.67 5.96
N GLY A 95 -6.87 -5.61 6.89
CA GLY A 95 -8.26 -6.01 6.63
C GLY A 95 -8.94 -5.12 5.60
N ILE A 96 -8.78 -3.79 5.71
CA ILE A 96 -9.34 -2.84 4.74
C ILE A 96 -8.71 -3.05 3.36
N ALA A 97 -7.38 -3.19 3.30
CA ALA A 97 -6.65 -3.42 2.04
C ALA A 97 -7.06 -4.74 1.37
N LEU A 98 -7.29 -5.80 2.15
CA LEU A 98 -7.78 -7.08 1.62
C LEU A 98 -9.18 -6.91 1.02
N ILE A 99 -10.10 -6.26 1.73
CA ILE A 99 -11.46 -6.03 1.25
C ILE A 99 -11.44 -5.19 -0.05
N ASP A 100 -10.65 -4.12 -0.09
CA ASP A 100 -10.49 -3.28 -1.28
C ASP A 100 -9.96 -4.08 -2.48
N THR A 101 -8.92 -4.88 -2.27
CA THR A 101 -8.32 -5.75 -3.31
C THR A 101 -9.34 -6.75 -3.87
N LEU A 102 -10.15 -7.34 -2.99
CA LEU A 102 -11.22 -8.26 -3.39
C LEU A 102 -12.31 -7.54 -4.18
N ILE A 103 -12.72 -6.34 -3.76
CA ILE A 103 -13.72 -5.52 -4.47
C ILE A 103 -13.22 -5.18 -5.88
N GLU A 104 -11.98 -4.69 -6.02
CA GLU A 104 -11.41 -4.30 -7.31
C GLU A 104 -11.38 -5.47 -8.32
N HIS A 105 -11.06 -6.69 -7.86
CA HIS A 105 -10.76 -7.81 -8.76
C HIS A 105 -11.89 -8.82 -8.90
N LEU A 106 -12.81 -8.93 -7.94
CA LEU A 106 -13.93 -9.88 -7.98
C LEU A 106 -15.23 -9.25 -8.45
N ILE A 107 -15.38 -7.92 -8.34
CA ILE A 107 -16.59 -7.22 -8.75
C ILE A 107 -16.34 -6.55 -10.13
N PRO A 108 -17.06 -6.96 -11.20
CA PRO A 108 -16.85 -6.42 -12.54
C PRO A 108 -17.20 -4.94 -12.69
#